data_AF-A0AAW0C7J2-F1
#
_entry.id   AF-A0AAW0C7J2-F1
#
_cell.length_a   1.000
_cell.length_b   1.000
_cell.length_c   1.000
_cell.angle_alpha   90.00
_cell.angle_beta   90.00
_cell.angle_gamma   90.00
#
_symmetry.space_group_name_H-M   'P 1'
#
loop_
_entity.id
_entity.type
_entity.pdbx_description
1 polymer ?
#
loop_
_entity_poly.entity_id
_entity_poly.type
_entity_poly.pdbx_seq_one_letter_code
_entity_poly.pdbx_strand_id
1 'polypeptide(L)'
;MPETRETAAWGKVAKSGFDTAQQAGADLTVQGIVADASASEAEAEAAPDRAQTGLAYQLEPTSTVVRGSESHQTPIYPEVMAHSVNNYPPVPYPPTLKNLVLSEVHATHRGLILNFTTLYFMILYLTHTSVQWYTRARWETGIMSVTKQVRKFRVGMAFIFQEYVLAFVTIDLLFQPIWKTSFAEFRVPPNIYTATTEFLVLVADWIHSENFLTGRK
;
A
#
# COMPACT_ATOMS: atom_id res chain seq x y z
N MET A 1 12.24 -8.99 -5.96
CA MET A 1 11.13 -8.49 -6.79
C MET A 1 10.16 -9.64 -6.95
N PRO A 2 8.86 -9.48 -6.65
CA PRO A 2 7.94 -10.59 -6.77
C PRO A 2 7.78 -10.90 -8.24
N GLU A 3 7.64 -12.18 -8.57
CA GLU A 3 7.44 -12.57 -9.96
C GLU A 3 6.06 -12.09 -10.44
N THR A 4 5.91 -11.91 -11.75
CA THR A 4 4.63 -11.51 -12.35
C THR A 4 3.48 -12.45 -11.94
N ARG A 5 3.78 -13.73 -11.72
CA ARG A 5 2.83 -14.75 -11.24
C ARG A 5 2.32 -14.46 -9.83
N GLU A 6 3.21 -14.08 -8.91
CA GLU A 6 2.84 -13.73 -7.53
C GLU A 6 1.97 -12.47 -7.51
N THR A 7 2.35 -11.47 -8.31
CA THR A 7 1.57 -10.22 -8.43
C THR A 7 0.16 -10.50 -8.96
N ALA A 8 0.04 -11.35 -9.98
CA ALA A 8 -1.25 -11.77 -10.53
C ALA A 8 -2.07 -12.59 -9.53
N ALA A 9 -1.44 -13.50 -8.78
CA ALA A 9 -2.10 -14.29 -7.74
C ALA A 9 -2.64 -13.39 -6.63
N TRP A 10 -1.83 -12.44 -6.13
CA TRP A 10 -2.28 -11.49 -5.12
C TRP A 10 -3.35 -10.54 -5.62
N GLY A 11 -3.32 -10.15 -6.89
CA GLY A 11 -4.41 -9.44 -7.55
C GLY A 11 -5.74 -10.22 -7.49
N LYS A 12 -5.70 -11.52 -7.77
CA LYS A 12 -6.89 -12.40 -7.67
C LYS A 12 -7.39 -12.54 -6.23
N VAL A 13 -6.48 -12.70 -5.26
CA VAL A 13 -6.83 -12.78 -3.83
C VAL A 13 -7.49 -11.48 -3.37
N ALA A 14 -6.92 -10.34 -3.74
CA ALA A 14 -7.48 -9.02 -3.41
C ALA A 14 -8.89 -8.85 -3.98
N LYS A 15 -9.07 -9.16 -5.28
CA LYS A 15 -10.36 -9.04 -5.98
C LYS A 15 -11.41 -9.99 -5.41
N SER A 16 -11.04 -11.24 -5.12
CA SER A 16 -11.95 -12.22 -4.54
C SER A 16 -12.47 -11.80 -3.16
N GLY A 17 -11.59 -11.31 -2.28
CA GLY A 17 -12.01 -10.80 -0.97
C GLY A 17 -12.86 -9.54 -1.06
N PHE A 18 -12.54 -8.64 -1.99
CA PHE A 18 -13.37 -7.47 -2.28
C PHE A 18 -14.78 -7.86 -2.76
N ASP A 19 -14.88 -8.76 -3.73
CA ASP A 19 -16.15 -9.24 -4.27
C ASP A 19 -16.98 -9.95 -3.19
N THR A 20 -16.32 -10.73 -2.33
CA THR A 20 -16.98 -11.38 -1.19
C THR A 20 -17.55 -10.35 -0.21
N ALA A 21 -16.78 -9.32 0.13
CA ALA A 21 -17.24 -8.27 1.04
C ALA A 21 -18.40 -7.45 0.44
N GLN A 22 -18.33 -7.14 -0.86
CA GLN A 22 -19.43 -6.47 -1.57
C GLN A 22 -20.72 -7.32 -1.61
N GLN A 23 -20.60 -8.62 -1.91
CA GLN A 23 -21.75 -9.53 -1.91
C GLN A 23 -22.38 -9.66 -0.52
N ALA A 24 -21.57 -9.55 0.54
CA ALA A 24 -22.05 -9.53 1.92
C ALA A 24 -22.69 -8.17 2.31
N GLY A 25 -22.64 -7.15 1.44
CA GLY A 25 -23.12 -5.80 1.75
C GLY A 25 -22.30 -5.09 2.82
N ALA A 26 -21.02 -5.44 2.96
CA ALA A 26 -20.14 -4.88 3.99
C ALA A 26 -19.83 -3.40 3.75
N ASP A 27 -19.63 -2.64 4.84
CA ASP A 27 -19.17 -1.25 4.74
C ASP A 27 -17.65 -1.23 4.54
N LEU A 28 -17.24 -0.86 3.34
CA LEU A 28 -15.84 -0.75 2.92
C LEU A 28 -15.28 0.67 3.06
N THR A 29 -15.86 1.49 3.94
CA THR A 29 -15.28 2.76 4.38
C THR A 29 -14.08 2.51 5.29
N VAL A 30 -12.94 3.12 4.98
CA VAL A 30 -11.72 2.98 5.79
C VAL A 30 -11.92 3.64 7.14
N GLN A 31 -11.71 2.86 8.21
CA GLN A 31 -11.78 3.30 9.60
C GLN A 31 -10.42 3.50 10.24
N GLY A 32 -9.39 2.86 9.68
CA GLY A 32 -8.03 2.95 10.19
C GLY A 32 -7.01 2.37 9.21
N ILE A 33 -5.77 2.83 9.35
CA ILE A 33 -4.60 2.27 8.68
C ILE A 33 -3.69 1.71 9.77
N VAL A 34 -3.26 0.46 9.65
CA VAL A 34 -2.42 -0.21 10.64
C VAL A 34 -1.09 -0.65 10.02
N ALA A 35 0.00 -0.59 10.77
CA ALA A 35 1.30 -1.11 10.37
C ALA A 35 2.09 -1.66 11.58
N ASP A 36 3.07 -2.52 11.30
CA ASP A 36 4.15 -2.83 12.24
C ASP A 36 5.30 -1.83 12.05
N ALA A 37 5.93 -1.46 13.16
CA ALA A 37 7.17 -0.68 13.16
C ALA A 37 8.38 -1.53 12.74
N SER A 38 9.35 -0.91 12.09
CA SER A 38 10.71 -1.44 11.97
C SER A 38 11.38 -1.56 13.37
N ALA A 39 12.60 -2.09 13.44
CA ALA A 39 13.34 -2.12 14.70
C ALA A 39 13.68 -0.69 15.17
N SER A 40 14.25 0.12 14.29
CA SER A 40 14.60 1.51 14.60
C SER A 40 13.39 2.38 14.91
N GLU A 41 12.26 2.17 14.23
CA GLU A 41 11.01 2.89 14.52
C GLU A 41 10.44 2.52 15.89
N ALA A 42 10.62 1.27 16.34
CA ALA A 42 10.14 0.82 17.64
C ALA A 42 11.04 1.30 18.80
N GLU A 43 12.29 1.64 18.51
CA GLU A 43 13.26 2.16 19.50
C GLU A 43 13.20 3.68 19.64
N ALA A 44 12.49 4.39 18.76
CA ALA A 44 12.34 5.83 18.83
C ALA A 44 11.58 6.26 20.10
N GLU A 45 12.00 7.37 20.72
CA GLU A 45 11.39 7.88 21.96
C GLU A 45 9.89 8.19 21.81
N ALA A 46 9.49 8.68 20.63
CA ALA A 46 8.09 8.98 20.30
C ALA A 46 7.32 7.78 19.72
N ALA A 47 7.90 6.57 19.73
CA ALA A 47 7.23 5.38 19.22
C ALA A 47 6.02 5.02 20.09
N PRO A 48 4.86 4.67 19.50
CA PRO A 48 3.71 4.19 20.28
C PRO A 48 4.05 2.93 21.10
N ASP A 49 3.48 2.78 22.31
CA ASP A 49 3.73 1.62 23.20
C ASP A 49 3.58 0.26 22.51
N ARG A 50 2.59 0.16 21.62
CA ARG A 50 2.36 -1.04 20.81
C ARG A 50 3.53 -1.34 19.87
N ALA A 51 4.09 -0.32 19.22
CA ALA A 51 5.25 -0.47 18.36
C ALA A 51 6.48 -0.95 19.15
N GLN A 52 6.73 -0.35 20.32
CA GLN A 52 7.83 -0.71 21.23
C GLN A 52 7.73 -2.18 21.70
N THR A 53 6.51 -2.67 21.93
CA THR A 53 6.22 -4.06 22.33
C THR A 53 6.14 -5.04 21.16
N GLY A 54 6.43 -4.59 19.93
CA GLY A 54 6.42 -5.45 18.73
C GLY A 54 5.01 -5.83 18.24
N LEU A 55 3.99 -5.09 18.66
CA LEU A 55 2.61 -5.23 18.20
C LEU A 55 2.32 -4.23 17.06
N ALA A 56 1.39 -4.62 16.18
CA ALA A 56 0.90 -3.71 15.14
C ALA A 56 0.08 -2.58 15.79
N TYR A 57 0.16 -1.39 15.22
CA TYR A 57 -0.48 -0.18 15.74
C TYR A 57 -1.15 0.62 14.63
N GLN A 58 -2.17 1.39 15.01
CA GLN A 58 -2.89 2.26 14.10
C GLN A 58 -2.05 3.52 13.84
N LEU A 59 -1.94 3.90 12.57
CA LEU A 59 -1.26 5.11 12.14
C LEU A 59 -2.20 6.31 12.29
N GLU A 60 -1.68 7.36 12.90
CA GLU A 60 -2.34 8.66 12.99
C GLU A 60 -2.10 9.51 11.74
N PRO A 61 -2.94 10.54 11.46
CA PRO A 61 -2.73 11.46 10.35
C PRO A 61 -1.40 12.21 10.36
N THR A 62 -0.73 12.27 11.51
CA THR A 62 0.59 12.86 11.71
C THR A 62 1.74 11.87 11.53
N SER A 63 1.44 10.61 11.17
CA SER A 63 2.45 9.56 11.00
C SER A 63 3.46 9.92 9.91
N THR A 64 4.74 9.83 10.24
CA THR A 64 5.86 10.03 9.32
C THR A 64 6.46 8.71 8.84
N VAL A 65 5.76 7.59 9.05
CA VAL A 65 6.24 6.25 8.71
C VAL A 65 6.29 6.10 7.19
N VAL A 66 7.46 5.75 6.67
CA VAL A 66 7.72 5.56 5.24
C VAL A 66 8.19 4.14 4.94
N ARG A 67 7.93 3.66 3.72
CA ARG A 67 8.33 2.33 3.24
C ARG A 67 8.81 2.42 1.80
N GLY A 68 9.74 1.55 1.42
CA GLY A 68 10.33 1.51 0.10
C GLY A 68 11.80 1.12 0.17
N SER A 69 12.49 1.14 -0.96
CA SER A 69 13.95 1.02 -0.96
C SER A 69 14.59 2.25 -0.33
N GLU A 70 15.85 2.13 0.09
CA GLU A 70 16.59 3.19 0.79
C GLU A 70 16.53 4.57 0.08
N SER A 71 16.54 4.57 -1.25
CA SER A 71 16.50 5.80 -2.06
C SER A 71 15.10 6.21 -2.53
N HIS A 72 14.06 5.40 -2.29
CA HIS A 72 12.71 5.63 -2.82
C HIS A 72 11.65 5.25 -1.78
N GLN A 73 11.77 5.80 -0.58
CA GLN A 73 10.77 5.62 0.47
C GLN A 73 9.58 6.57 0.25
N THR A 74 8.38 6.08 0.52
CA THR A 74 7.13 6.81 0.41
C THR A 74 6.28 6.59 1.66
N PRO A 75 5.48 7.58 2.08
CA PRO A 75 4.71 7.48 3.31
C PRO A 75 3.59 6.44 3.20
N ILE A 76 3.37 5.70 4.28
CA ILE A 76 2.23 4.78 4.39
C ILE A 76 0.93 5.57 4.48
N TYR A 77 0.92 6.66 5.27
CA TYR A 77 -0.24 7.53 5.40
C TYR A 77 -0.29 8.52 4.20
N PRO A 78 -1.45 8.76 3.59
CA PRO A 78 -1.55 9.68 2.45
C PRO A 78 -1.17 11.12 2.83
N GLU A 79 -0.15 11.68 2.18
CA GLU A 79 0.33 13.05 2.45
C GLU A 79 -0.76 14.10 2.23
N VAL A 80 -1.63 13.89 1.23
CA VAL A 80 -2.78 14.76 0.93
C VAL A 80 -3.81 14.84 2.07
N MET A 81 -3.76 13.91 3.02
CA MET A 81 -4.58 13.91 4.23
C MET A 81 -3.83 14.40 5.47
N ALA A 82 -2.51 14.57 5.39
CA ALA A 82 -1.70 14.98 6.51
C ALA A 82 -1.85 16.50 6.72
N HIS A 83 -2.24 16.91 7.93
CA HIS A 83 -2.70 18.29 8.21
C HIS A 83 -1.63 19.38 8.05
N SER A 84 -0.35 19.04 8.02
CA SER A 84 0.77 19.93 7.64
C SER A 84 2.06 19.13 7.74
N VAL A 85 2.40 18.34 6.72
CA VAL A 85 3.77 17.82 6.61
C VAL A 85 4.54 18.83 5.79
N ASN A 86 5.52 19.45 6.43
CA ASN A 86 6.48 20.43 5.93
C ASN A 86 6.44 20.66 4.40
N ASN A 87 5.98 21.86 4.00
CA ASN A 87 6.05 22.46 2.64
C ASN A 87 4.82 22.37 1.72
N TYR A 88 3.69 21.77 2.13
CA TYR A 88 2.45 21.89 1.35
C TYR A 88 1.52 22.97 1.90
N PRO A 89 0.94 23.84 1.03
CA PRO A 89 -0.09 24.77 1.48
C PRO A 89 -1.26 23.97 2.07
N PRO A 90 -1.84 24.40 3.19
CA PRO A 90 -2.96 23.70 3.81
C PRO A 90 -4.11 23.60 2.81
N VAL A 91 -4.53 22.36 2.52
CA VAL A 91 -5.74 22.11 1.73
C VAL A 91 -6.92 22.51 2.63
N PRO A 92 -7.84 23.39 2.18
CA PRO A 92 -8.91 23.91 3.03
C PRO A 92 -9.81 22.83 3.66
N TYR A 93 -9.90 21.67 3.00
CA TYR A 93 -10.67 20.51 3.45
C TYR A 93 -9.92 19.23 3.03
N PRO A 94 -8.90 18.78 3.79
CA PRO A 94 -8.21 17.54 3.45
C PRO A 94 -9.19 16.37 3.56
N PRO A 95 -9.13 15.38 2.67
CA PRO A 95 -9.89 14.16 2.84
C PRO A 95 -9.61 13.53 4.21
N THR A 96 -10.64 12.98 4.82
CA THR A 96 -10.52 12.16 6.04
C THR A 96 -10.64 10.70 5.68
N LEU A 97 -10.32 9.77 6.59
CA LEU A 97 -10.51 8.34 6.35
C LEU A 97 -11.98 8.00 6.02
N LYS A 98 -12.94 8.78 6.54
CA LYS A 98 -14.38 8.64 6.22
C LYS A 98 -14.72 8.90 4.75
N ASN A 99 -13.84 9.59 4.02
CA ASN A 99 -13.99 9.84 2.59
C ASN A 99 -13.38 8.73 1.72
N LEU A 100 -12.70 7.76 2.33
CA LEU A 100 -12.04 6.67 1.63
C LEU A 100 -12.92 5.43 1.66
N VAL A 101 -13.62 5.17 0.55
CA VAL A 101 -14.48 3.98 0.41
C VAL A 101 -13.88 3.08 -0.66
N LEU A 102 -13.51 1.85 -0.31
CA LEU A 102 -12.97 0.92 -1.31
C LEU A 102 -14.07 0.57 -2.32
N SER A 103 -13.90 1.05 -3.55
CA SER A 103 -14.89 0.94 -4.64
C SER A 103 -14.42 0.03 -5.76
N GLU A 104 -13.11 -0.09 -5.98
CA GLU A 104 -12.55 -0.96 -7.02
C GLU A 104 -11.16 -1.48 -6.63
N VAL A 105 -10.81 -2.64 -7.20
CA VAL A 105 -9.51 -3.29 -7.04
C VAL A 105 -8.97 -3.64 -8.42
N HIS A 106 -7.82 -3.05 -8.78
CA HIS A 106 -7.17 -3.20 -10.08
C HIS A 106 -5.80 -3.84 -9.90
N ALA A 107 -5.63 -5.05 -10.43
CA ALA A 107 -4.33 -5.71 -10.44
C ALA A 107 -3.49 -5.20 -11.61
N THR A 108 -2.20 -4.97 -11.37
CA THR A 108 -1.21 -4.68 -12.41
C THR A 108 -0.15 -5.78 -12.43
N HIS A 109 0.79 -5.72 -13.37
CA HIS A 109 1.90 -6.67 -13.40
C HIS A 109 3.01 -6.36 -12.37
N ARG A 110 2.93 -5.24 -11.63
CA ARG A 110 3.91 -4.85 -10.58
C ARG A 110 3.34 -4.66 -9.19
N GLY A 111 2.03 -4.61 -9.05
CA GLY A 111 1.37 -4.25 -7.81
C GLY A 111 -0.15 -4.27 -7.90
N LEU A 112 -0.77 -3.68 -6.89
CA LEU A 112 -2.22 -3.59 -6.77
C LEU A 112 -2.62 -2.13 -6.60
N ILE A 113 -3.64 -1.70 -7.33
CA ILE A 113 -4.26 -0.38 -7.19
C ILE A 113 -5.64 -0.56 -6.56
N LEU A 114 -5.91 0.20 -5.52
CA LEU A 114 -7.18 0.30 -4.81
C LEU A 114 -7.78 1.68 -5.08
N ASN A 115 -9.04 1.70 -5.52
CA ASN A 115 -9.80 2.93 -5.69
C ASN A 115 -10.60 3.20 -4.42
N PHE A 116 -10.19 4.20 -3.63
CA PHE A 116 -10.88 4.63 -2.41
C PHE A 116 -11.80 5.84 -2.64
N THR A 117 -12.43 5.94 -3.82
CA THR A 117 -13.27 7.04 -4.32
C THR A 117 -12.58 8.39 -4.41
N THR A 118 -12.17 8.95 -3.27
CA THR A 118 -11.48 10.25 -3.18
C THR A 118 -9.99 10.14 -3.50
N LEU A 119 -9.37 9.00 -3.19
CA LEU A 119 -7.96 8.74 -3.44
C LEU A 119 -7.76 7.38 -4.08
N TYR A 120 -6.64 7.24 -4.77
CA TYR A 120 -6.15 5.95 -5.21
C TYR A 120 -4.89 5.59 -4.44
N PHE A 121 -4.80 4.31 -4.10
CA PHE A 121 -3.65 3.73 -3.45
C PHE A 121 -3.06 2.66 -4.35
N MET A 122 -1.76 2.72 -4.63
CA MET A 122 -1.03 1.64 -5.26
C MET A 122 -0.02 1.07 -4.27
N ILE A 123 0.05 -0.25 -4.17
CA ILE A 123 1.16 -0.92 -3.49
C ILE A 123 2.02 -1.66 -4.51
N LEU A 124 3.31 -1.34 -4.52
CA LEU A 124 4.33 -2.17 -5.14
C LEU A 124 4.84 -3.16 -4.09
N TYR A 125 4.70 -4.46 -4.35
CA TYR A 125 5.01 -5.50 -3.38
C TYR A 125 6.51 -5.64 -3.04
N LEU A 126 7.41 -5.20 -3.93
CA LEU A 126 8.88 -5.30 -3.87
C LEU A 126 9.45 -6.68 -3.44
N THR A 127 9.44 -7.04 -2.15
CA THR A 127 9.84 -8.38 -1.69
C THR A 127 8.88 -8.92 -0.63
N HIS A 128 8.68 -10.24 -0.66
CA HIS A 128 8.03 -11.03 0.39
C HIS A 128 6.68 -10.48 0.90
N THR A 129 5.95 -9.72 0.07
CA THR A 129 4.67 -9.11 0.45
C THR A 129 3.52 -9.92 -0.11
N SER A 130 2.54 -10.23 0.74
CA SER A 130 1.35 -11.01 0.40
C SER A 130 0.09 -10.24 0.78
N VAL A 131 -0.97 -10.44 -0.01
CA VAL A 131 -2.29 -9.85 0.26
C VAL A 131 -3.15 -10.85 1.01
N GLN A 132 -3.76 -10.41 2.11
CA GLN A 132 -4.65 -11.23 2.91
C GLN A 132 -5.89 -10.45 3.32
N TRP A 133 -7.02 -11.15 3.38
CA TRP A 133 -8.27 -10.65 3.92
C TRP A 133 -8.57 -11.34 5.25
N TYR A 134 -9.02 -10.57 6.24
CA TYR A 134 -9.45 -11.08 7.53
C TYR A 134 -10.84 -10.54 7.87
N THR A 135 -11.60 -11.28 8.66
CA THR A 135 -12.71 -10.67 9.41
C THR A 135 -12.13 -9.84 10.55
N ARG A 136 -12.82 -8.76 10.92
CA ARG A 136 -12.36 -7.86 11.98
C ARG A 136 -12.12 -8.57 13.31
N ALA A 137 -13.04 -9.46 13.70
CA ALA A 137 -12.90 -10.25 14.93
C ALA A 137 -11.62 -11.12 14.93
N ARG A 138 -11.26 -11.73 13.80
CA ARG A 138 -10.01 -12.51 13.68
C ARG A 138 -8.78 -11.63 13.65
N TRP A 139 -8.87 -10.45 13.02
CA TRP A 139 -7.78 -9.48 13.02
C TRP A 139 -7.43 -9.00 14.42
N GLU A 140 -8.43 -8.61 15.21
CA GLU A 140 -8.23 -8.08 16.56
C GLU A 140 -7.63 -9.13 17.51
N THR A 141 -8.18 -10.35 17.48
CA THR A 141 -7.74 -11.44 18.37
C THR A 141 -6.46 -12.13 17.90
N GLY A 142 -6.29 -12.35 16.59
CA GLY A 142 -5.20 -13.16 16.05
C GLY A 142 -4.00 -12.36 15.54
N ILE A 143 -4.19 -11.11 15.12
CA ILE A 143 -3.11 -10.29 14.53
C ILE A 143 -2.71 -9.15 15.45
N MET A 144 -3.67 -8.33 15.88
CA MET A 144 -3.38 -7.16 16.73
C MET A 144 -2.91 -7.57 18.13
N SER A 145 -3.33 -8.72 18.63
CA SER A 145 -2.96 -9.17 19.99
C SER A 145 -1.67 -9.99 20.04
N VAL A 146 -0.98 -10.17 18.91
CA VAL A 146 0.18 -11.07 18.80
C VAL A 146 1.39 -10.32 18.25
N THR A 147 2.55 -10.47 18.90
CA THR A 147 3.78 -9.81 18.48
C THR A 147 4.28 -10.32 17.14
N LYS A 148 4.99 -9.46 16.39
CA LYS A 148 5.58 -9.84 15.08
C LYS A 148 6.53 -11.03 15.17
N GLN A 149 7.18 -11.24 16.33
CA GLN A 149 8.04 -12.40 16.60
C GLN A 149 7.28 -13.73 16.69
N VAL A 150 6.06 -13.71 17.22
CA VAL A 150 5.19 -14.90 17.30
C VAL A 150 4.51 -15.14 15.96
N ARG A 151 4.02 -14.07 15.29
CA ARG A 151 3.38 -14.16 13.97
C ARG A 151 4.32 -14.68 12.86
N LYS A 152 5.64 -14.47 13.00
CA LYS A 152 6.67 -14.78 11.97
C LYS A 152 6.53 -13.98 10.66
N PHE A 153 5.70 -12.95 10.66
CA PHE A 153 5.57 -11.96 9.61
C PHE A 153 5.22 -10.61 10.25
N ARG A 154 5.27 -9.55 9.44
CA ARG A 154 4.97 -8.18 9.80
C ARG A 154 3.74 -7.70 9.03
N VAL A 155 2.92 -6.85 9.63
CA VAL A 155 1.90 -6.07 8.94
C VAL A 155 2.64 -4.92 8.26
N GLY A 156 2.83 -5.02 6.94
CA GLY A 156 3.38 -3.90 6.19
C GLY A 156 2.41 -2.73 6.24
N MET A 157 1.17 -2.99 5.84
CA MET A 157 0.07 -2.06 5.91
C MET A 157 -1.25 -2.83 5.95
N ALA A 158 -2.27 -2.33 6.65
CA ALA A 158 -3.62 -2.87 6.59
C ALA A 158 -4.66 -1.76 6.62
N PHE A 159 -5.70 -1.91 5.81
CA PHE A 159 -6.89 -1.06 5.81
C PHE A 159 -7.98 -1.74 6.64
N ILE A 160 -8.42 -1.06 7.69
CA ILE A 160 -9.48 -1.53 8.58
C ILE A 160 -10.82 -1.02 8.06
N PHE A 161 -11.73 -1.94 7.77
CA PHE A 161 -13.14 -1.66 7.45
C PHE A 161 -14.03 -2.07 8.63
N GLN A 162 -15.35 -1.90 8.50
CA GLN A 162 -16.30 -2.25 9.56
C GLN A 162 -16.24 -3.75 9.90
N GLU A 163 -16.43 -4.65 8.93
CA GLU A 163 -16.44 -6.11 9.15
C GLU A 163 -15.14 -6.81 8.72
N TYR A 164 -14.36 -6.16 7.87
CA TYR A 164 -13.21 -6.78 7.20
C TYR A 164 -11.92 -5.97 7.37
N VAL A 165 -10.80 -6.64 7.14
CA VAL A 165 -9.48 -6.03 7.06
C VAL A 165 -8.78 -6.53 5.81
N LEU A 166 -8.31 -5.62 4.97
CA LEU A 166 -7.40 -5.90 3.86
C LEU A 166 -5.98 -5.60 4.31
N ALA A 167 -5.14 -6.63 4.41
CA ALA A 167 -3.77 -6.52 4.89
C ALA A 167 -2.74 -6.91 3.82
N PHE A 168 -1.65 -6.16 3.82
CA PHE A 168 -0.42 -6.41 3.09
C PHE A 168 0.64 -6.83 4.10
N VAL A 169 0.79 -8.15 4.27
CA VAL A 169 1.77 -8.73 5.21
C VAL A 169 3.09 -8.98 4.50
N THR A 170 4.20 -8.84 5.23
CA THR A 170 5.55 -8.92 4.68
C THR A 170 6.53 -9.51 5.69
N ILE A 171 7.62 -10.11 5.21
CA ILE A 171 8.71 -10.60 6.06
C ILE A 171 9.62 -9.45 6.50
N ASP A 172 9.86 -8.47 5.62
CA ASP A 172 10.96 -7.51 5.74
C ASP A 172 10.54 -6.03 5.80
N LEU A 173 9.25 -5.70 5.60
CA LEU A 173 8.73 -4.32 5.44
C LEU A 173 9.21 -3.61 4.17
N LEU A 174 9.71 -4.36 3.19
CA LEU A 174 10.13 -3.79 1.91
C LEU A 174 8.97 -3.87 0.91
N PHE A 175 8.18 -2.80 0.89
CA PHE A 175 7.11 -2.54 -0.08
C PHE A 175 7.01 -1.02 -0.29
N GLN A 176 6.37 -0.57 -1.36
CA GLN A 176 6.24 0.86 -1.64
C GLN A 176 4.76 1.28 -1.77
N PRO A 177 4.22 2.04 -0.81
CA PRO A 177 2.88 2.62 -0.89
C PRO A 177 2.91 3.91 -1.74
N ILE A 178 1.99 4.08 -2.67
CA ILE A 178 1.90 5.26 -3.53
C ILE A 178 0.45 5.76 -3.50
N TRP A 179 0.27 6.99 -3.05
CA TRP A 179 -1.02 7.66 -3.02
C TRP A 179 -1.14 8.65 -4.17
N LYS A 180 -2.30 8.70 -4.83
CA LYS A 180 -2.63 9.63 -5.91
C LYS A 180 -4.07 10.11 -5.82
N THR A 181 -4.34 11.29 -6.38
CA THR A 181 -5.70 11.85 -6.47
C THR A 181 -6.48 11.32 -7.67
N SER A 182 -5.79 10.78 -8.68
CA SER A 182 -6.40 10.20 -9.86
C SER A 182 -5.65 8.96 -10.35
N PHE A 183 -6.39 8.04 -10.98
CA PHE A 183 -5.81 6.85 -11.59
C PHE A 183 -4.79 7.18 -12.69
N ALA A 184 -5.02 8.24 -13.45
CA ALA A 184 -4.18 8.66 -14.57
C ALA A 184 -2.76 9.10 -14.14
N GLU A 185 -2.56 9.44 -12.87
CA GLU A 185 -1.24 9.80 -12.34
C GLU A 185 -0.32 8.58 -12.11
N PHE A 186 -0.86 7.35 -12.08
CA PHE A 186 -0.02 6.16 -12.00
C PHE A 186 0.63 5.89 -13.35
N ARG A 187 1.96 5.86 -13.36
CA ARG A 187 2.73 5.38 -14.51
C ARG A 187 2.86 3.87 -14.44
N VAL A 188 1.80 3.15 -14.82
CA VAL A 188 1.82 1.69 -14.92
C VAL A 188 2.27 1.31 -16.33
N PRO A 189 3.43 0.66 -16.50
CA PRO A 189 3.84 0.22 -17.83
C PRO A 189 2.85 -0.81 -18.41
N PRO A 190 2.75 -0.94 -19.74
CA PRO A 190 2.03 -2.05 -20.35
C PRO A 190 2.61 -3.39 -19.87
N ASN A 191 1.76 -4.40 -19.72
CA ASN A 191 2.22 -5.74 -19.35
C ASN A 191 2.86 -6.40 -20.57
N ILE A 192 4.14 -6.74 -20.49
CA ILE A 192 4.91 -7.35 -21.58
C ILE A 192 4.27 -8.63 -22.17
N TYR A 193 3.49 -9.37 -21.38
CA TYR A 193 2.85 -10.62 -21.81
C TYR A 193 1.51 -10.41 -22.53
N THR A 194 0.83 -9.29 -22.28
CA THR A 194 -0.52 -9.04 -22.82
C THR A 194 -0.58 -7.83 -23.75
N ALA A 195 0.42 -6.96 -23.70
CA ALA A 195 0.54 -5.70 -24.44
C ALA A 195 2.01 -5.51 -24.85
N THR A 196 2.58 -6.51 -25.52
CA THR A 196 4.01 -6.55 -25.86
C THR A 196 4.41 -5.39 -26.76
N THR A 197 3.60 -5.06 -27.76
CA THR A 197 3.88 -3.96 -28.68
C THR A 197 3.94 -2.62 -27.94
N GLU A 198 2.95 -2.34 -27.11
CA GLU A 198 2.88 -1.11 -26.31
C GLU A 198 4.05 -1.03 -25.32
N PHE A 199 4.43 -2.17 -24.72
CA PHE A 199 5.60 -2.23 -23.85
C PHE A 199 6.89 -1.91 -24.61
N LEU A 200 7.08 -2.48 -25.81
CA LEU A 200 8.27 -2.23 -26.63
C LEU A 200 8.33 -0.77 -27.12
N VAL A 201 7.19 -0.18 -27.48
CA VAL A 201 7.10 1.25 -27.83
C VAL A 201 7.52 2.10 -26.62
N LEU A 202 6.97 1.83 -25.44
CA LEU A 202 7.34 2.56 -24.22
C LEU A 202 8.85 2.47 -23.93
N VAL A 203 9.46 1.30 -24.10
CA VAL A 203 10.91 1.11 -23.92
C VAL A 203 11.71 1.88 -24.98
N ALA A 204 11.28 1.84 -26.24
CA ALA A 204 11.93 2.58 -27.31
C ALA A 204 11.88 4.10 -27.07
N ASP A 205 10.73 4.63 -26.64
CA ASP A 205 10.55 6.04 -26.31
C ASP A 205 11.46 6.47 -25.15
N TRP A 206 11.55 5.63 -24.10
CA TRP A 206 12.44 5.88 -22.97
C TRP A 206 13.92 5.88 -23.37
N ILE A 207 14.35 4.95 -24.23
CA ILE A 207 15.73 4.92 -24.75
C ILE A 207 16.06 6.21 -25.52
N HIS A 208 15.11 6.74 -26.29
CA HIS A 208 15.29 8.00 -27.01
C HIS A 208 15.34 9.20 -26.05
N SER A 209 14.46 9.26 -25.03
CA SER A 209 14.41 10.40 -24.11
C SER A 209 15.65 10.53 -23.23
N GLU A 210 16.24 9.40 -22.82
CA GLU A 210 17.43 9.36 -21.97
C GLU A 210 18.74 9.49 -22.77
N ASN A 211 18.67 9.71 -24.10
CA ASN A 211 19.84 9.89 -24.97
C ASN A 211 20.85 8.72 -24.95
N PHE A 212 20.44 7.51 -24.53
CA PHE A 212 21.32 6.33 -24.42
C PHE A 212 22.10 6.03 -25.71
N LEU A 213 21.51 6.34 -26.86
CA LEU A 213 22.11 6.06 -28.17
C LEU A 213 23.09 7.12 -28.66
N THR A 214 23.15 8.30 -28.01
CA THR A 214 23.96 9.44 -28.48
C THR A 214 25.33 9.55 -27.80
N GLY A 215 25.65 8.67 -26.85
CA GLY A 215 27.00 8.52 -26.29
C GLY A 215 27.56 9.74 -25.53
N ARG A 216 26.76 10.78 -25.27
CA ARG A 216 27.18 11.92 -24.44
C ARG A 216 26.97 11.59 -22.97
N LYS A 217 28.07 11.27 -22.29
CA LYS A 217 28.17 11.33 -20.83
C LYS A 217 28.19 12.77 -20.38
#